data_AF-A0AAD7LPF4-F1
#
_entry.id   AF-A0AAD7LPF4-F1
#
_cell.length_a   1.000
_cell.length_b   1.000
_cell.length_c   1.000
_cell.angle_alpha   90.00
_cell.angle_beta   90.00
_cell.angle_gamma   90.00
#
_symmetry.space_group_name_H-M   'P 1'
#
loop_
_entity.id
_entity.type
_entity.pdbx_description
1 polymer ?
#
loop_
_entity_poly.entity_id
_entity_poly.type
_entity_poly.pdbx_seq_one_letter_code
_entity_poly.pdbx_strand_id
1 'polypeptide(L)'
;MLPYCSPSTIEVRVGLVFLFVLGAPWACDARQLENPNLSSGDTAKYDTLAMKINYQEHGLKVRNSEASCNENVCTLCEEFTSLALGCLNENKTQTEIMNILYHSCSNLHSFKQQCITLVDYYASLFFIEVSSIQPGEFCSKVNLCQ
;
A
#
# COMPACT_ATOMS: atom_id res chain seq x y z
N MET A 1 12.22 3.95 -21.17
CA MET A 1 12.38 4.27 -19.74
C MET A 1 11.03 4.74 -19.23
N LEU A 2 10.40 3.98 -18.34
CA LEU A 2 9.12 4.38 -17.77
C LEU A 2 9.37 5.46 -16.71
N PRO A 3 8.65 6.60 -16.74
CA PRO A 3 8.94 7.76 -15.87
C PRO A 3 8.75 7.48 -14.37
N TYR A 4 8.17 6.33 -14.02
CA TYR A 4 7.81 5.95 -12.66
C TYR A 4 8.79 4.97 -11.97
N CYS A 5 9.77 4.41 -12.68
CA CYS A 5 10.69 3.40 -12.10
C CYS A 5 11.95 3.98 -11.43
N SER A 6 11.95 5.28 -11.10
CA SER A 6 13.12 5.99 -10.57
C SER A 6 13.14 6.00 -9.03
N PRO A 7 14.17 5.44 -8.36
CA PRO A 7 14.27 5.36 -6.89
C PRO A 7 14.48 6.71 -6.19
N SER A 8 14.88 7.75 -6.93
CA SER A 8 15.14 9.12 -6.43
C SER A 8 13.92 9.84 -5.85
N THR A 9 12.75 9.20 -5.86
CA THR A 9 11.51 9.75 -5.30
C THR A 9 11.30 9.34 -3.84
N ILE A 10 11.93 8.27 -3.35
CA ILE A 10 11.66 7.73 -2.00
C ILE A 10 12.40 8.51 -0.91
N GLU A 11 13.67 8.88 -1.10
CA GLU A 11 14.42 9.71 -0.13
C GLU A 11 13.80 11.10 0.06
N VAL A 12 13.37 11.75 -1.02
CA VAL A 12 12.80 13.11 -0.98
C VAL A 12 11.38 13.10 -0.43
N ARG A 13 10.56 12.09 -0.77
CA ARG A 13 9.20 11.98 -0.25
C ARG A 13 9.16 11.51 1.20
N VAL A 14 10.04 10.61 1.63
CA VAL A 14 10.12 10.19 3.03
C VAL A 14 10.56 11.36 3.91
N GLY A 15 11.57 12.14 3.48
CA GLY A 15 11.96 13.37 4.18
C GLY A 15 10.82 14.39 4.30
N LEU A 16 10.08 14.65 3.22
CA LEU A 16 8.91 15.54 3.24
C LEU A 16 7.78 14.99 4.12
N VAL A 17 7.46 13.69 4.02
CA VAL A 17 6.42 13.05 4.83
C VAL A 17 6.79 13.08 6.31
N PHE A 18 8.05 12.83 6.69
CA PHE A 18 8.51 12.99 8.07
C PHE A 18 8.40 14.44 8.56
N LEU A 19 8.69 15.42 7.72
CA LEU A 19 8.50 16.84 8.05
C LEU A 19 7.02 17.22 8.21
N PHE A 20 6.13 16.63 7.41
CA PHE A 20 4.67 16.82 7.56
C PHE A 20 4.10 16.10 8.78
N VAL A 21 4.60 14.90 9.12
CA VAL A 21 4.16 14.11 10.28
C VAL A 21 4.66 14.71 11.60
N LEU A 22 5.88 15.26 11.63
CA LEU A 22 6.43 15.96 12.79
C LEU A 22 5.94 17.41 12.89
N GLY A 23 5.41 17.98 11.80
CA GLY A 23 4.94 19.36 11.71
C GLY A 23 3.44 19.57 11.93
N ALA A 24 2.64 18.51 12.01
CA ALA A 24 1.20 18.60 12.28
C ALA A 24 0.89 18.04 13.68
N PRO A 25 0.50 18.86 14.67
CA PRO A 25 -0.16 18.33 15.85
C PRO A 25 -1.45 17.66 15.40
N TRP A 26 -1.58 16.38 15.69
CA TRP A 26 -2.78 15.61 15.42
C TRP A 26 -3.96 16.23 16.17
N ALA A 27 -4.72 17.11 15.51
CA ALA A 27 -6.07 17.42 15.93
C ALA A 27 -7.00 16.27 15.48
N CYS A 28 -6.79 15.08 16.05
CA CYS A 28 -7.82 14.05 16.16
C CYS A 28 -8.39 14.16 17.58
N ASP A 29 -9.29 15.12 17.79
CA ASP A 29 -10.11 15.17 19.00
C ASP A 29 -11.30 14.23 18.77
N ALA A 30 -11.17 12.99 19.24
CA ALA A 30 -12.28 12.07 19.36
C ALA A 30 -13.10 12.45 20.62
N ARG A 31 -14.24 13.14 20.43
CA ARG A 31 -15.36 13.09 21.38
C ARG A 31 -16.10 11.76 21.10
N GLN A 32 -16.35 10.83 22.03
CA GLN A 32 -16.85 10.98 23.40
C GLN A 32 -16.52 9.78 24.32
N LEU A 33 -16.43 10.05 25.63
CA LEU A 33 -16.60 9.09 26.73
C LEU A 33 -18.11 8.80 26.96
N GLU A 34 -18.39 7.56 27.37
CA GLU A 34 -19.67 6.99 27.87
C GLU A 34 -20.34 7.86 28.96
N ASN A 35 -21.66 7.87 29.17
CA ASN A 35 -22.53 6.74 29.59
C ASN A 35 -24.02 7.25 29.75
N PRO A 36 -25.00 6.52 30.35
CA PRO A 36 -25.76 5.33 29.94
C PRO A 36 -27.30 5.58 29.85
N ASN A 37 -28.05 4.53 29.46
CA ASN A 37 -29.50 4.28 29.59
C ASN A 37 -30.36 4.46 28.31
N LEU A 38 -30.62 3.37 27.59
CA LEU A 38 -31.86 2.60 27.76
C LEU A 38 -31.77 1.22 27.06
N SER A 39 -32.13 0.19 27.84
CA SER A 39 -32.36 -1.24 27.55
C SER A 39 -33.11 -1.53 26.24
N SER A 40 -33.13 -2.69 25.59
CA SER A 40 -32.78 -4.09 25.88
C SER A 40 -32.87 -4.88 24.56
N GLY A 41 -32.15 -5.99 24.42
CA GLY A 41 -32.69 -7.22 23.82
C GLY A 41 -32.85 -7.31 22.29
N ASP A 42 -31.98 -8.13 21.71
CA ASP A 42 -32.23 -9.12 20.66
C ASP A 42 -32.63 -8.73 19.22
N THR A 43 -31.83 -9.29 18.33
CA THR A 43 -31.88 -9.52 16.89
C THR A 43 -33.28 -9.73 16.28
N ALA A 44 -33.66 -8.94 15.25
CA ALA A 44 -34.45 -9.41 14.09
C ALA A 44 -34.64 -8.34 12.99
N LYS A 45 -34.27 -8.75 11.77
CA LYS A 45 -34.84 -8.46 10.43
C LYS A 45 -35.98 -7.42 10.27
N TYR A 46 -35.71 -6.53 9.30
CA TYR A 46 -36.58 -6.03 8.20
C TYR A 46 -37.60 -4.90 8.43
N ASP A 47 -37.56 -4.03 7.40
CA ASP A 47 -38.62 -3.22 6.80
C ASP A 47 -39.08 -1.88 7.40
N THR A 48 -38.49 -0.84 6.79
CA THR A 48 -39.12 0.33 6.14
C THR A 48 -40.00 1.32 6.92
N LEU A 49 -39.65 2.60 6.68
CA LEU A 49 -40.48 3.81 6.67
C LEU A 49 -40.68 4.55 8.01
N ALA A 50 -39.89 5.60 8.23
CA ALA A 50 -40.32 6.99 8.02
C ALA A 50 -39.41 7.97 8.76
N MET A 51 -38.78 8.90 8.02
CA MET A 51 -39.04 10.33 8.23
C MET A 51 -38.50 11.10 7.02
N LYS A 52 -39.40 11.78 6.32
CA LYS A 52 -39.07 12.73 5.26
C LYS A 52 -38.42 13.96 5.91
N ILE A 53 -37.25 14.35 5.45
CA ILE A 53 -36.83 15.75 5.51
C ILE A 53 -36.47 16.18 4.08
N ASN A 54 -37.19 17.19 3.62
CA ASN A 54 -37.06 17.83 2.32
C ASN A 54 -35.98 18.91 2.42
N TYR A 55 -34.88 18.77 1.66
CA TYR A 55 -34.05 19.89 1.24
C TYR A 55 -33.20 19.48 0.03
N GLN A 56 -33.40 20.14 -1.12
CA GLN A 56 -32.57 20.01 -2.31
C GLN A 56 -31.94 21.37 -2.58
N GLU A 57 -30.61 21.46 -2.59
CA GLU A 57 -29.88 21.81 -3.82
C GLU A 57 -28.38 21.56 -3.70
N HIS A 58 -27.86 20.80 -4.67
CA HIS A 58 -26.45 20.57 -5.03
C HIS A 58 -25.48 19.97 -3.98
N GLY A 59 -25.27 18.65 -4.04
CA GLY A 59 -24.12 18.00 -3.40
C GLY A 59 -24.12 16.48 -3.49
N LEU A 60 -23.17 15.92 -4.25
CA LEU A 60 -22.70 14.53 -4.35
C LEU A 60 -23.50 13.44 -3.60
N LYS A 61 -24.18 12.56 -4.37
CA LYS A 61 -24.70 11.28 -3.85
C LYS A 61 -23.53 10.38 -3.43
N VAL A 62 -23.27 10.28 -2.13
CA VAL A 62 -22.56 9.13 -1.57
C VAL A 62 -23.50 7.95 -1.70
N ARG A 63 -23.31 7.16 -2.76
CA ARG A 63 -23.93 5.84 -2.87
C ARG A 63 -23.18 4.93 -1.90
N ASN A 64 -23.87 4.45 -0.88
CA ASN A 64 -23.37 3.37 -0.02
C ASN A 64 -22.92 2.22 -0.95
N SER A 65 -21.60 2.07 -1.08
CA SER A 65 -20.93 1.10 -1.95
C SER A 65 -20.56 -0.13 -1.13
N GLU A 66 -21.57 -0.80 -0.60
CA GLU A 66 -21.40 -2.14 -0.05
C GLU A 66 -21.67 -3.14 -1.18
N ALA A 67 -20.76 -3.13 -2.18
CA ALA A 67 -20.59 -4.16 -3.21
C ALA A 67 -19.36 -3.93 -4.14
N SER A 68 -18.60 -2.83 -4.02
CA SER A 68 -17.54 -2.48 -5.00
C SER A 68 -16.20 -2.06 -4.34
N CYS A 69 -15.96 -2.32 -3.06
CA CYS A 69 -14.63 -2.10 -2.48
C CYS A 69 -13.63 -3.18 -2.92
N ASN A 70 -14.03 -4.45 -2.94
CA ASN A 70 -13.10 -5.55 -3.22
C ASN A 70 -12.67 -5.59 -4.69
N GLU A 71 -13.58 -5.35 -5.65
CA GLU A 71 -13.23 -5.33 -7.08
C GLU A 71 -12.31 -4.16 -7.44
N ASN A 72 -12.57 -2.98 -6.87
CA ASN A 72 -11.72 -1.80 -7.07
C ASN A 72 -10.34 -1.98 -6.40
N VAL A 73 -10.28 -2.59 -5.21
CA VAL A 73 -9.01 -2.88 -4.51
C VAL A 73 -8.21 -3.98 -5.21
N CYS A 74 -8.87 -5.01 -5.75
CA CYS A 74 -8.24 -6.05 -6.55
C CYS A 74 -7.58 -5.45 -7.79
N THR A 75 -8.33 -4.67 -8.58
CA THR A 75 -7.81 -3.99 -9.78
C THR A 75 -6.61 -3.11 -9.45
N LEU A 76 -6.69 -2.31 -8.39
CA LEU A 76 -5.58 -1.47 -7.96
C LEU A 76 -4.35 -2.28 -7.53
N CYS A 77 -4.56 -3.41 -6.84
CA CYS A 77 -3.47 -4.31 -6.49
C CYS A 77 -2.79 -4.87 -7.73
N GLU A 78 -3.56 -5.34 -8.71
CA GLU A 78 -3.02 -5.92 -9.94
C GLU A 78 -2.26 -4.89 -10.78
N GLU A 79 -2.83 -3.69 -10.94
CA GLU A 79 -2.17 -2.58 -11.64
C GLU A 79 -0.86 -2.18 -10.96
N PHE A 80 -0.89 -2.00 -9.63
CA PHE A 80 0.30 -1.64 -8.88
C PHE A 80 1.38 -2.74 -8.94
N THR A 81 0.96 -4.00 -8.80
CA THR A 81 1.87 -5.15 -8.88
C THR A 81 2.47 -5.22 -10.28
N SER A 82 1.68 -5.06 -11.34
CA SER A 82 2.18 -5.03 -12.71
C SER A 82 3.19 -3.91 -12.93
N LEU A 83 2.94 -2.71 -12.40
CA LEU A 83 3.88 -1.59 -12.49
C LEU A 83 5.18 -1.88 -11.73
N ALA A 84 5.09 -2.41 -10.51
CA ALA A 84 6.24 -2.75 -9.69
C ALA A 84 7.11 -3.83 -10.35
N LEU A 85 6.49 -4.90 -10.87
CA LEU A 85 7.18 -5.95 -11.61
C LEU A 85 7.84 -5.42 -12.88
N GLY A 86 7.13 -4.55 -13.62
CA GLY A 86 7.69 -3.87 -14.78
C GLY A 86 8.96 -3.09 -14.44
N CYS A 87 8.96 -2.35 -13.32
CA CYS A 87 10.15 -1.64 -12.86
C CYS A 87 11.27 -2.58 -12.41
N LEU A 88 10.95 -3.63 -11.64
CA LEU A 88 11.96 -4.59 -11.16
C LEU A 88 12.61 -5.38 -12.29
N ASN A 89 11.94 -5.51 -13.43
CA ASN A 89 12.49 -6.15 -14.62
C ASN A 89 13.35 -5.21 -15.48
N GLU A 90 13.38 -3.91 -15.21
CA GLU A 90 14.28 -2.99 -15.90
C GLU A 90 15.74 -3.21 -15.42
N ASN A 91 16.65 -3.51 -16.36
CA ASN A 91 18.09 -3.66 -16.09
C ASN A 91 18.67 -2.49 -15.28
N LYS A 92 18.17 -1.28 -15.52
CA LYS A 92 18.59 -0.07 -14.79
C LYS A 92 18.22 -0.16 -13.31
N THR A 93 16.98 -0.51 -13.00
CA THR A 93 16.49 -0.65 -11.61
C THR A 93 17.25 -1.77 -10.90
N GLN A 94 17.48 -2.91 -11.55
CA GLN A 94 18.29 -3.99 -10.99
C GLN A 94 19.71 -3.51 -10.67
N THR A 95 20.35 -2.80 -11.59
CA THR A 95 21.69 -2.24 -11.40
C THR A 95 21.73 -1.25 -10.22
N GLU A 96 20.72 -0.39 -10.10
CA GLU A 96 20.64 0.58 -9.00
C GLU A 96 20.47 -0.11 -7.64
N ILE A 97 19.61 -1.14 -7.56
CA ILE A 97 19.46 -1.98 -6.36
C ILE A 97 20.78 -2.66 -6.00
N MET A 98 21.47 -3.28 -6.97
CA MET A 98 22.76 -3.93 -6.73
C MET A 98 23.81 -2.94 -6.21
N ASN A 99 23.86 -1.74 -6.79
CA ASN A 99 24.79 -0.71 -6.35
C ASN A 99 24.54 -0.28 -4.89
N ILE A 100 23.26 -0.11 -4.50
CA ILE A 100 22.88 0.19 -3.11
C ILE A 100 23.30 -0.95 -2.16
N LEU A 101 23.08 -2.20 -2.55
CA LEU A 101 23.45 -3.37 -1.75
C LEU A 101 24.98 -3.49 -1.60
N TYR A 102 25.75 -3.33 -2.68
CA TYR A 102 27.21 -3.34 -2.61
C TYR A 102 27.78 -2.17 -1.80
N HIS A 103 27.18 -0.98 -1.94
CA HIS A 103 27.53 0.16 -1.12
C HIS A 103 27.29 -0.14 0.36
N SER A 104 26.16 -0.76 0.71
CA SER A 104 25.86 -1.20 2.06
C SER A 104 26.87 -2.22 2.58
N CYS A 105 27.27 -3.20 1.75
CA CYS A 105 28.32 -4.17 2.10
C CYS A 105 29.69 -3.51 2.35
N SER A 106 29.99 -2.37 1.72
CA SER A 106 31.26 -1.68 1.90
C SER A 106 31.48 -1.19 3.35
N ASN A 107 30.38 -0.94 4.08
CA ASN A 107 30.40 -0.52 5.47
C ASN A 107 30.70 -1.67 6.45
N LEU A 108 30.61 -2.93 5.99
CA LEU A 108 30.74 -4.12 6.84
C LEU A 108 32.18 -4.60 7.06
N HIS A 109 33.20 -3.75 6.84
CA HIS A 109 34.62 -4.01 7.13
C HIS A 109 35.05 -5.47 6.88
N SER A 110 35.30 -6.25 7.94
CA SER A 110 35.75 -7.65 7.89
C SER A 110 34.78 -8.61 7.19
N PHE A 111 33.48 -8.28 7.14
CA PHE A 111 32.43 -9.09 6.53
C PHE A 111 32.08 -8.66 5.10
N LYS A 112 32.76 -7.64 4.55
CA LYS A 112 32.46 -7.09 3.21
C LYS A 112 32.33 -8.17 2.14
N GLN A 113 33.29 -9.09 2.05
CA GLN A 113 33.28 -10.13 1.01
C GLN A 113 32.14 -11.13 1.20
N GLN A 114 31.87 -11.54 2.44
CA GLN A 114 30.77 -12.45 2.75
C GLN A 114 29.42 -11.80 2.42
N CYS A 115 29.27 -10.51 2.71
CA CYS A 115 28.10 -9.73 2.32
C CYS A 115 27.93 -9.68 0.79
N ILE A 116 28.99 -9.39 0.04
CA ILE A 116 28.95 -9.36 -1.43
C ILE A 116 28.50 -10.72 -1.98
N THR A 117 29.06 -11.82 -1.47
CA THR A 117 28.65 -13.17 -1.88
C THR A 117 27.17 -13.44 -1.63
N LEU A 118 26.62 -13.00 -0.49
CA LEU A 118 25.20 -13.14 -0.20
C LEU A 118 24.35 -12.27 -1.13
N VAL A 119 24.76 -11.02 -1.37
CA VAL A 119 24.07 -10.11 -2.29
C VAL A 119 24.02 -10.71 -3.69
N ASP A 120 25.14 -11.17 -4.22
CA ASP A 120 25.22 -11.76 -5.57
C ASP A 120 24.28 -12.96 -5.71
N TYR A 121 24.25 -13.83 -4.70
CA TYR A 121 23.42 -15.01 -4.72
C TYR A 121 21.92 -14.69 -4.57
N TYR A 122 21.55 -13.98 -3.49
CA TYR A 122 20.15 -13.76 -3.16
C TYR A 122 19.48 -12.71 -4.02
N ALA A 123 20.18 -11.66 -4.45
CA ALA A 123 19.58 -10.66 -5.33
C ALA A 123 19.29 -11.25 -6.72
N SER A 124 20.19 -12.08 -7.24
CA SER A 124 19.97 -12.79 -8.51
C SER A 124 18.74 -13.70 -8.44
N LEU A 125 18.64 -14.50 -7.36
CA LEU A 125 17.45 -15.33 -7.12
C LEU A 125 16.19 -14.49 -6.98
N PHE A 126 16.25 -13.39 -6.23
CA PHE A 126 15.14 -12.47 -6.06
C PHE A 126 14.63 -11.95 -7.40
N PHE A 127 15.51 -11.47 -8.30
CA PHE A 127 15.09 -10.97 -9.60
C PHE A 127 14.44 -12.04 -10.48
N ILE A 128 14.93 -13.29 -10.41
CA ILE A 128 14.31 -14.43 -11.10
C ILE A 128 12.91 -14.69 -10.53
N GLU A 129 12.78 -14.81 -9.22
CA GLU A 129 11.51 -15.12 -8.56
C GLU A 129 10.47 -14.03 -8.83
N VAL A 130 10.82 -12.74 -8.66
CA VAL A 130 9.86 -11.66 -8.91
C VAL A 130 9.46 -11.57 -10.38
N SER A 131 10.36 -11.88 -11.32
CA SER A 131 10.02 -11.89 -12.75
C SER A 131 8.96 -12.95 -13.12
N SER A 132 8.76 -13.96 -12.26
CA SER A 132 7.77 -15.02 -12.46
C SER A 132 6.41 -14.72 -11.80
N ILE A 133 6.31 -13.66 -10.99
CA ILE A 133 5.08 -13.31 -10.29
C ILE A 133 4.01 -12.85 -11.29
N GLN A 134 2.80 -13.41 -11.15
CA GLN A 134 1.63 -12.91 -11.85
C GLN A 134 0.83 -11.99 -10.91
N PRO A 135 0.45 -10.77 -11.35
CA PRO A 135 -0.28 -9.80 -10.52
C PRO A 135 -1.53 -10.38 -9.85
N GLY A 136 -2.39 -11.07 -10.60
CA GLY A 136 -3.62 -11.66 -10.04
C GLY A 136 -3.36 -12.75 -9.00
N GLU A 137 -2.36 -13.62 -9.22
CA GLU A 137 -1.98 -14.64 -8.24
C GLU A 137 -1.39 -14.01 -6.97
N PHE A 138 -0.56 -12.98 -7.12
CA PHE A 138 0.01 -12.23 -6.00
C PHE A 138 -1.10 -11.58 -5.18
N CYS A 139 -2.01 -10.85 -5.83
CA CYS A 139 -3.13 -10.17 -5.19
C CYS A 139 -4.11 -11.14 -4.54
N SER A 140 -4.29 -12.33 -5.10
CA SER A 140 -5.07 -13.42 -4.48
C SER A 140 -4.38 -13.94 -3.22
N LYS A 141 -3.06 -14.17 -3.25
CA LYS A 141 -2.27 -14.63 -2.09
C LYS A 141 -2.33 -13.65 -0.90
N VAL A 142 -2.43 -12.34 -1.17
CA VAL A 142 -2.57 -11.32 -0.14
C VAL A 142 -4.03 -10.97 0.19
N ASN A 143 -5.00 -11.75 -0.30
CA ASN A 143 -6.45 -11.59 -0.07
C ASN A 143 -7.02 -10.24 -0.54
N LEU A 144 -6.43 -9.66 -1.58
CA LEU A 144 -6.96 -8.46 -2.25
C LEU A 144 -7.76 -8.79 -3.51
N CYS A 145 -7.61 -10.00 -4.04
CA CYS A 145 -8.46 -10.61 -5.08
C CYS A 145 -8.98 -11.96 -4.57
N GLN A 146 -10.11 -12.44 -5.13
CA GLN A 146 -10.75 -13.72 -4.79
C GLN A 146 -10.68 -14.70 -5.95
#